data_AF-A0A2R6N9W5-F1
#
_entry.id   AF-A0A2R6N9W5-F1
#
_cell.length_a   1.000
_cell.length_b   1.000
_cell.length_c   1.000
_cell.angle_alpha   90.00
_cell.angle_beta   90.00
_cell.angle_gamma   90.00
#
_symmetry.space_group_name_H-M   'P 1'
#
loop_
_entity.id
_entity.type
_entity.pdbx_description
1 polymer ?
#
loop_
_entity_poly.entity_id
_entity_poly.type
_entity_poly.pdbx_seq_one_letter_code
_entity_poly.pdbx_strand_id
1 'polypeptide(L)'
;MTKIDLDGDDAADGLMTLVLAVIEILVDALEREAIRRMESGELSDEEVERLGAQLASVEEEIDRLEAEAEVSEPVDNLRGELDGLVTDLVHRANESDRAERGVIGDECEPLDRTGVDDEPVALVVKEGLGAVVHECEALYDAADPDIVRKWLLEHQATIDAAGERFGTPLPFRFDTILTGDDERVREWLTEKAGTLSAHLDELAGHWEYRIEVAEDDATLDEGLASDDRLADLADRIETAGEGTAHLLETQYEQRRDELRHERRAERTRELAERLEPLAREVRELSPERTTTLDDGDSIPAGASDREDSTAARSERNREDSTAGDGHGSATTQARVSVLAHESAADAIGEELDAVAAEPGVEVRFTGPWPPYTFAPTFDE
;
A
#
# COMPACT_ATOMS: atom_id res chain seq x y z
N MET A 1 -25.89 6.72 -28.29
CA MET A 1 -26.49 7.07 -27.00
C MET A 1 -26.52 5.81 -26.17
N THR A 2 -25.44 5.57 -25.43
CA THR A 2 -25.37 4.48 -24.46
C THR A 2 -26.19 4.93 -23.26
N LYS A 3 -27.27 4.20 -22.94
CA LYS A 3 -27.97 4.40 -21.69
C LYS A 3 -27.18 3.62 -20.66
N ILE A 4 -26.48 4.33 -19.79
CA ILE A 4 -25.88 3.73 -18.59
C ILE A 4 -27.09 3.35 -17.72
N ASP A 5 -27.33 2.05 -17.54
CA ASP A 5 -28.13 1.59 -16.42
C ASP A 5 -27.18 1.52 -15.24
N LEU A 6 -27.38 2.46 -14.32
CA LEU A 6 -26.86 2.40 -12.97
C LEU A 6 -27.95 1.70 -12.16
N ASP A 7 -27.61 0.61 -11.47
CA ASP A 7 -28.52 0.05 -10.48
C ASP A 7 -28.75 1.11 -9.38
N GLY A 8 -30.03 1.32 -9.08
CA GLY A 8 -30.50 2.60 -8.54
C GLY A 8 -30.12 2.88 -7.08
N ASP A 9 -29.71 1.85 -6.36
CA ASP A 9 -29.28 1.92 -4.96
C ASP A 9 -27.75 2.14 -4.89
N ASP A 10 -26.92 1.28 -5.51
CA ASP A 10 -25.44 1.42 -5.52
C ASP A 10 -24.95 2.79 -6.03
N ALA A 11 -25.63 3.36 -7.04
CA ALA A 11 -25.30 4.68 -7.58
C ALA A 11 -25.89 5.86 -6.79
N ALA A 12 -26.86 5.61 -5.90
CA ALA A 12 -27.29 6.60 -4.91
C ALA A 12 -26.28 6.66 -3.76
N ASP A 13 -25.78 5.50 -3.32
CA ASP A 13 -24.80 5.39 -2.22
C ASP A 13 -23.46 6.00 -2.64
N GLY A 14 -22.91 5.64 -3.81
CA GLY A 14 -21.69 6.27 -4.33
C GLY A 14 -21.80 7.78 -4.59
N LEU A 15 -23.01 8.29 -4.88
CA LEU A 15 -23.26 9.73 -4.96
C LEU A 15 -23.35 10.36 -3.57
N MET A 16 -23.90 9.66 -2.57
CA MET A 16 -23.95 10.13 -1.18
C MET A 16 -22.53 10.30 -0.63
N THR A 17 -21.68 9.28 -0.74
CA THR A 17 -20.26 9.35 -0.33
C THR A 17 -19.53 10.50 -1.00
N LEU A 18 -19.73 10.73 -2.31
CA LEU A 18 -19.12 11.87 -3.01
C LEU A 18 -19.65 13.23 -2.52
N VAL A 19 -20.93 13.33 -2.15
CA VAL A 19 -21.53 14.55 -1.62
C VAL A 19 -21.02 14.84 -0.22
N LEU A 20 -20.89 13.83 0.64
CA LEU A 20 -20.32 13.93 1.99
C LEU A 20 -18.86 14.40 1.91
N ALA A 21 -18.01 13.72 1.13
CA ALA A 21 -16.62 14.12 0.88
C ALA A 21 -16.45 15.57 0.37
N VAL A 22 -17.39 16.06 -0.47
CA VAL A 22 -17.37 17.46 -0.92
C VAL A 22 -17.81 18.42 0.19
N ILE A 23 -18.71 18.02 1.08
CA ILE A 23 -19.16 18.83 2.22
C ILE A 23 -18.05 18.91 3.29
N GLU A 24 -17.40 17.80 3.64
CA GLU A 24 -16.23 17.76 4.54
C GLU A 24 -15.16 18.76 4.07
N ILE A 25 -14.71 18.66 2.81
CA ILE A 25 -13.71 19.57 2.21
C ILE A 25 -14.14 21.06 2.30
N LEU A 26 -15.44 21.35 2.25
CA LEU A 26 -15.96 22.71 2.39
C LEU A 26 -15.99 23.19 3.85
N VAL A 27 -16.31 22.33 4.81
CA VAL A 27 -16.27 22.65 6.26
C VAL A 27 -14.82 22.88 6.70
N ASP A 28 -13.94 21.95 6.36
CA ASP A 28 -12.49 21.99 6.54
C ASP A 28 -11.87 23.30 5.99
N ALA A 29 -12.35 23.78 4.83
CA ALA A 29 -11.95 25.07 4.26
C ALA A 29 -12.54 26.30 5.00
N LEU A 30 -13.76 26.19 5.56
CA LEU A 30 -14.40 27.24 6.36
C LEU A 30 -13.75 27.39 7.73
N GLU A 31 -13.41 26.29 8.39
CA GLU A 31 -12.68 26.26 9.66
C GLU A 31 -11.30 26.88 9.54
N ARG A 32 -10.52 26.47 8.52
CA ARG A 32 -9.20 27.07 8.24
C ARG A 32 -9.27 28.58 8.04
N GLU A 33 -10.38 29.11 7.52
CA GLU A 33 -10.60 30.56 7.37
C GLU A 33 -11.13 31.21 8.65
N ALA A 34 -11.96 30.51 9.45
CA ALA A 34 -12.41 30.95 10.77
C ALA A 34 -11.20 31.10 11.73
N ILE A 35 -10.37 30.06 11.80
CA ILE A 35 -9.11 30.01 12.53
C ILE A 35 -8.19 31.16 12.10
N ARG A 36 -7.97 31.35 10.79
CA ARG A 36 -7.12 32.44 10.26
C ARG A 36 -7.58 33.82 10.75
N ARG A 37 -8.89 34.07 10.80
CA ARG A 37 -9.46 35.35 11.25
C ARG A 37 -9.49 35.51 12.77
N MET A 38 -9.55 34.42 13.51
CA MET A 38 -9.35 34.38 14.96
C MET A 38 -7.89 34.75 15.28
N GLU A 39 -6.91 34.12 14.63
CA GLU A 39 -5.48 34.39 14.81
C GLU A 39 -5.07 35.82 14.40
N SER A 40 -5.68 36.38 13.34
CA SER A 40 -5.43 37.75 12.90
C SER A 40 -6.06 38.83 13.80
N GLY A 41 -6.96 38.44 14.72
CA GLY A 41 -7.76 39.36 15.53
C GLY A 41 -8.79 40.16 14.73
N GLU A 42 -9.23 39.62 13.58
CA GLU A 42 -10.29 40.23 12.74
C GLU A 42 -11.71 39.92 13.25
N LEU A 43 -11.85 38.95 14.15
CA LEU A 43 -13.09 38.62 14.86
C LEU A 43 -13.00 39.05 16.33
N SER A 44 -14.12 39.52 16.89
CA SER A 44 -14.25 39.69 18.34
C SER A 44 -14.61 38.37 19.03
N ASP A 45 -14.35 38.26 20.34
CA ASP A 45 -14.63 37.06 21.15
C ASP A 45 -16.09 36.55 20.98
N GLU A 46 -17.07 37.46 20.93
CA GLU A 46 -18.50 37.13 20.68
C GLU A 46 -18.76 36.57 19.26
N GLU A 47 -17.92 36.93 18.29
CA GLU A 47 -18.02 36.46 16.90
C GLU A 47 -17.28 35.14 16.69
N VAL A 48 -16.14 34.93 17.36
CA VAL A 48 -15.43 33.65 17.43
C VAL A 48 -16.35 32.59 18.04
N GLU A 49 -16.91 32.87 19.23
CA GLU A 49 -17.82 31.96 19.94
C GLU A 49 -19.03 31.58 19.08
N ARG A 50 -19.66 32.57 18.43
CA ARG A 50 -20.82 32.30 17.56
C ARG A 50 -20.44 31.51 16.30
N LEU A 51 -19.26 31.76 15.73
CA LEU A 51 -18.83 31.11 14.49
C LEU A 51 -18.44 29.65 14.75
N GLY A 52 -17.67 29.39 15.80
CA GLY A 52 -17.29 28.02 16.16
C GLY A 52 -18.49 27.16 16.56
N ALA A 53 -19.44 27.70 17.33
CA ALA A 53 -20.67 26.97 17.66
C ALA A 53 -21.57 26.70 16.43
N GLN A 54 -21.39 27.45 15.34
CA GLN A 54 -22.07 27.18 14.05
C GLN A 54 -21.35 26.10 13.23
N LEU A 55 -20.02 25.99 13.34
CA LEU A 55 -19.22 24.98 12.65
C LEU A 55 -19.38 23.62 13.33
N ALA A 56 -19.22 23.53 14.66
CA ALA A 56 -19.51 22.34 15.46
C ALA A 56 -20.94 21.79 15.21
N SER A 57 -21.93 22.68 15.08
CA SER A 57 -23.30 22.29 14.78
C SER A 57 -23.49 21.77 13.35
N VAL A 58 -22.60 22.08 12.40
CA VAL A 58 -22.63 21.54 11.02
C VAL A 58 -21.88 20.21 10.96
N GLU A 59 -20.74 20.11 11.65
CA GLU A 59 -19.98 18.87 11.85
C GLU A 59 -20.88 17.76 12.47
N GLU A 60 -21.58 18.06 13.57
CA GLU A 60 -22.54 17.12 14.19
C GLU A 60 -23.73 16.76 13.26
N GLU A 61 -24.04 17.58 12.24
CA GLU A 61 -25.00 17.19 11.19
C GLU A 61 -24.39 16.27 10.14
N ILE A 62 -23.09 16.39 9.84
CA ILE A 62 -22.35 15.54 8.89
C ILE A 62 -22.12 14.15 9.49
N ASP A 63 -21.56 14.05 10.69
CA ASP A 63 -21.36 12.79 11.43
C ASP A 63 -22.63 11.93 11.46
N ARG A 64 -23.77 12.59 11.64
CA ARG A 64 -25.08 11.96 11.69
C ARG A 64 -25.53 11.43 10.33
N LEU A 65 -25.25 12.16 9.25
CA LEU A 65 -25.56 11.73 7.90
C LEU A 65 -24.67 10.57 7.45
N GLU A 66 -23.40 10.55 7.85
CA GLU A 66 -22.46 9.45 7.61
C GLU A 66 -22.91 8.17 8.34
N ALA A 67 -23.21 8.29 9.63
CA ALA A 67 -23.74 7.18 10.43
C ALA A 67 -25.10 6.65 9.92
N GLU A 68 -25.92 7.48 9.28
CA GLU A 68 -27.18 7.07 8.63
C GLU A 68 -26.98 6.41 7.25
N ALA A 69 -25.86 6.68 6.57
CA ALA A 69 -25.61 6.25 5.20
C ALA A 69 -24.89 4.87 5.07
N GLU A 70 -24.56 4.21 6.19
CA GLU A 70 -23.67 3.03 6.24
C GLU A 70 -22.30 3.28 5.54
N VAL A 71 -21.92 4.54 5.32
CA VAL A 71 -20.60 4.97 4.82
C VAL A 71 -19.61 4.86 5.98
N SER A 72 -19.18 3.63 6.26
CA SER A 72 -18.27 3.34 7.35
C SER A 72 -16.83 3.67 6.95
N GLU A 73 -16.24 4.54 7.77
CA GLU A 73 -14.82 4.87 7.90
C GLU A 73 -14.23 5.95 6.97
N PRO A 74 -13.38 6.86 7.50
CA PRO A 74 -12.54 7.72 6.69
C PRO A 74 -11.60 6.86 5.83
N VAL A 75 -11.37 7.34 4.61
CA VAL A 75 -10.80 6.60 3.46
C VAL A 75 -9.38 6.04 3.69
N ASP A 76 -8.74 6.41 4.80
CA ASP A 76 -7.36 6.03 5.14
C ASP A 76 -7.23 4.68 5.88
N ASN A 77 -8.23 4.24 6.67
CA ASN A 77 -8.04 3.12 7.60
C ASN A 77 -8.25 1.73 6.94
N LEU A 78 -9.20 1.61 6.01
CA LEU A 78 -9.55 0.35 5.35
C LEU A 78 -8.42 -0.27 4.49
N ARG A 79 -7.32 0.47 4.26
CA ARG A 79 -6.11 -0.04 3.57
C ARG A 79 -5.15 -0.80 4.49
N GLY A 80 -5.13 -0.52 5.80
CA GLY A 80 -4.14 -1.10 6.71
C GLY A 80 -4.35 -2.59 6.98
N GLU A 81 -5.59 -2.99 7.29
CA GLU A 81 -5.90 -4.35 7.75
C GLU A 81 -5.83 -5.40 6.63
N LEU A 82 -6.04 -5.00 5.38
CA LEU A 82 -5.96 -5.90 4.21
C LEU A 82 -4.51 -6.26 3.83
N ASP A 83 -3.56 -5.35 4.05
CA ASP A 83 -2.16 -5.51 3.61
C ASP A 83 -1.38 -6.50 4.51
N GLY A 84 -1.70 -6.52 5.81
CA GLY A 84 -1.15 -7.49 6.76
C GLY A 84 -1.57 -8.93 6.46
N LEU A 85 -2.86 -9.15 6.13
CA LEU A 85 -3.42 -10.49 5.87
C LEU A 85 -2.88 -11.17 4.61
N VAL A 86 -2.42 -10.41 3.62
CA VAL A 86 -1.73 -10.96 2.43
C VAL A 86 -0.27 -11.28 2.77
N THR A 87 0.41 -10.38 3.48
CA THR A 87 1.85 -10.49 3.76
C THR A 87 2.20 -11.66 4.71
N ASP A 88 1.43 -11.84 5.79
CA ASP A 88 1.65 -12.90 6.78
C ASP A 88 1.46 -14.33 6.25
N LEU A 89 0.70 -14.48 5.14
CA LEU A 89 0.47 -15.78 4.52
C LEU A 89 1.62 -16.17 3.59
N VAL A 90 2.20 -15.21 2.85
CA VAL A 90 3.37 -15.45 1.99
C VAL A 90 4.61 -15.77 2.84
N HIS A 91 4.76 -15.14 4.00
CA HIS A 91 5.90 -15.40 4.90
C HIS A 91 6.02 -16.88 5.31
N ARG A 92 4.90 -17.60 5.36
CA ARG A 92 4.83 -19.02 5.74
C ARG A 92 5.22 -20.01 4.62
N ALA A 93 5.42 -19.52 3.40
CA ALA A 93 5.88 -20.33 2.27
C ALA A 93 7.42 -20.35 2.12
N ASN A 94 8.13 -19.39 2.74
CA ASN A 94 9.57 -19.14 2.52
C ASN A 94 10.53 -19.95 3.43
N GLU A 95 10.04 -20.86 4.28
CA GLU A 95 10.88 -21.65 5.21
C GLU A 95 11.50 -22.95 4.62
N SER A 96 11.68 -23.06 3.30
CA SER A 96 12.21 -24.30 2.68
C SER A 96 13.67 -24.20 2.22
N ASP A 97 14.50 -25.11 2.75
CA ASP A 97 15.96 -25.24 2.55
C ASP A 97 16.47 -24.98 1.12
N ARG A 98 17.45 -24.07 0.97
CA ARG A 98 18.17 -23.81 -0.28
C ARG A 98 19.48 -24.61 -0.37
N ALA A 99 19.67 -25.31 -1.50
CA ALA A 99 20.85 -26.11 -1.81
C ALA A 99 21.83 -25.41 -2.78
N GLU A 100 22.98 -26.05 -3.03
CA GLU A 100 24.21 -25.41 -3.54
C GLU A 100 24.17 -24.89 -5.00
N ARG A 101 24.86 -23.76 -5.23
CA ARG A 101 24.94 -23.03 -6.51
C ARG A 101 25.64 -23.79 -7.65
N GLY A 102 25.05 -23.76 -8.85
CA GLY A 102 25.65 -24.24 -10.11
C GLY A 102 26.17 -23.10 -11.01
N VAL A 103 27.18 -23.38 -11.83
CA VAL A 103 27.75 -22.43 -12.83
C VAL A 103 27.19 -22.75 -14.21
N ILE A 104 26.84 -21.71 -14.97
CA ILE A 104 26.19 -21.80 -16.29
C ILE A 104 27.10 -22.47 -17.34
N GLY A 105 26.52 -23.39 -18.12
CA GLY A 105 27.04 -23.93 -19.37
C GLY A 105 26.00 -23.83 -20.49
N ASP A 106 26.43 -24.05 -21.73
CA ASP A 106 25.71 -23.75 -23.00
C ASP A 106 24.46 -24.61 -23.29
N GLU A 107 24.00 -25.40 -22.31
CA GLU A 107 22.83 -26.29 -22.41
C GLU A 107 21.99 -26.17 -21.11
N CYS A 108 21.09 -25.19 -21.05
CA CYS A 108 20.17 -25.05 -19.92
C CYS A 108 19.01 -26.06 -20.01
N GLU A 109 18.95 -27.00 -19.06
CA GLU A 109 17.77 -27.84 -18.81
C GLU A 109 16.53 -26.96 -18.49
N PRO A 110 15.28 -27.41 -18.72
CA PRO A 110 14.08 -26.66 -18.32
C PRO A 110 14.05 -26.39 -16.81
N LEU A 111 13.22 -25.43 -16.36
CA LEU A 111 12.90 -25.30 -14.94
C LEU A 111 11.97 -26.44 -14.55
N ASP A 112 12.26 -27.14 -13.44
CA ASP A 112 11.42 -28.24 -12.93
C ASP A 112 10.23 -27.68 -12.13
N ARG A 113 9.45 -26.80 -12.78
CA ARG A 113 8.32 -26.09 -12.19
C ARG A 113 7.30 -25.68 -13.25
N THR A 114 6.03 -25.62 -12.84
CA THR A 114 4.93 -25.05 -13.61
C THR A 114 4.75 -23.57 -13.29
N GLY A 115 4.14 -22.85 -14.24
CA GLY A 115 3.79 -21.44 -14.11
C GLY A 115 2.37 -21.29 -13.57
N VAL A 116 1.71 -20.21 -13.99
CA VAL A 116 0.32 -19.94 -13.62
C VAL A 116 -0.59 -21.00 -14.24
N ASP A 117 -1.57 -21.50 -13.47
CA ASP A 117 -2.51 -22.56 -13.87
C ASP A 117 -1.85 -23.87 -14.33
N ASP A 118 -0.73 -24.24 -13.70
CA ASP A 118 0.04 -25.46 -13.97
C ASP A 118 0.66 -25.55 -15.40
N GLU A 119 0.69 -24.45 -16.15
CA GLU A 119 1.28 -24.42 -17.50
C GLU A 119 2.81 -24.65 -17.48
N PRO A 120 3.40 -25.28 -18.51
CA PRO A 120 4.81 -25.64 -18.50
C PRO A 120 5.70 -24.40 -18.73
N VAL A 121 6.67 -24.19 -17.84
CA VAL A 121 7.62 -23.08 -17.95
C VAL A 121 8.74 -23.41 -18.94
N ALA A 122 8.93 -22.55 -19.93
CA ALA A 122 10.01 -22.56 -20.90
C ALA A 122 11.06 -21.47 -20.60
N LEU A 123 12.29 -21.70 -21.04
CA LEU A 123 13.37 -20.72 -21.02
C LEU A 123 13.76 -20.36 -22.45
N VAL A 124 13.37 -19.17 -22.91
CA VAL A 124 13.73 -18.65 -24.23
C VAL A 124 15.04 -17.88 -24.13
N VAL A 125 16.13 -18.45 -24.67
CA VAL A 125 17.47 -17.85 -24.62
C VAL A 125 17.82 -17.13 -25.93
N LYS A 126 18.34 -15.91 -25.83
CA LYS A 126 18.85 -15.11 -26.96
C LYS A 126 19.98 -14.19 -26.51
N GLU A 127 21.12 -14.25 -27.21
CA GLU A 127 22.28 -13.36 -27.00
C GLU A 127 22.83 -13.31 -25.55
N GLY A 128 22.65 -14.39 -24.79
CA GLY A 128 23.07 -14.51 -23.39
C GLY A 128 22.00 -14.09 -22.37
N LEU A 129 20.88 -13.53 -22.83
CA LEU A 129 19.70 -13.26 -22.03
C LEU A 129 18.74 -14.45 -22.07
N GLY A 130 18.06 -14.74 -20.96
CA GLY A 130 17.02 -15.76 -20.87
C GLY A 130 15.71 -15.15 -20.37
N ALA A 131 14.63 -15.33 -21.13
CA ALA A 131 13.27 -15.04 -20.68
C ALA A 131 12.64 -16.33 -20.15
N VAL A 132 12.11 -16.28 -18.93
CA VAL A 132 11.29 -17.33 -18.33
C VAL A 132 9.84 -17.03 -18.70
N VAL A 133 9.19 -17.95 -19.42
CA VAL A 133 7.84 -17.77 -19.98
C VAL A 133 7.04 -19.06 -19.85
N HIS A 134 5.71 -18.97 -19.91
CA HIS A 134 4.83 -20.11 -20.20
C HIS A 134 3.85 -19.67 -21.29
N GLU A 135 3.21 -20.62 -21.97
CA GLU A 135 2.12 -20.31 -22.89
C GLU A 135 0.88 -19.85 -22.10
N CYS A 136 0.03 -19.02 -22.72
CA CYS A 136 -1.27 -18.65 -22.16
C CYS A 136 -2.26 -18.34 -23.29
N GLU A 137 -3.49 -18.86 -23.19
CA GLU A 137 -4.53 -18.73 -24.22
C GLU A 137 -5.49 -17.54 -23.97
N ALA A 138 -5.48 -16.93 -22.78
CA ALA A 138 -6.37 -15.85 -22.36
C ALA A 138 -5.66 -14.82 -21.44
N LEU A 139 -6.29 -13.68 -21.18
CA LEU A 139 -5.81 -12.73 -20.16
C LEU A 139 -6.18 -13.22 -18.76
N TYR A 140 -5.40 -12.84 -17.75
CA TYR A 140 -5.65 -13.20 -16.35
C TYR A 140 -6.74 -12.34 -15.69
N ASP A 141 -7.97 -12.49 -16.19
CA ASP A 141 -9.17 -11.80 -15.70
C ASP A 141 -10.03 -12.74 -14.85
N ALA A 142 -10.03 -12.53 -13.54
CA ALA A 142 -10.89 -13.22 -12.59
C ALA A 142 -11.45 -12.26 -11.54
N ALA A 143 -12.78 -12.23 -11.40
CA ALA A 143 -13.48 -11.49 -10.35
C ALA A 143 -13.37 -12.13 -8.95
N ASP A 144 -12.78 -13.32 -8.84
CA ASP A 144 -12.59 -14.05 -7.58
C ASP A 144 -11.19 -13.77 -7.00
N PRO A 145 -11.09 -13.09 -5.83
CA PRO A 145 -9.80 -12.76 -5.22
C PRO A 145 -8.94 -13.98 -4.86
N ASP A 146 -9.54 -15.15 -4.60
CA ASP A 146 -8.78 -16.36 -4.29
C ASP A 146 -8.11 -16.95 -5.54
N ILE A 147 -8.72 -16.76 -6.72
CA ILE A 147 -8.12 -17.14 -8.01
C ILE A 147 -6.95 -16.20 -8.36
N VAL A 148 -7.14 -14.88 -8.24
CA VAL A 148 -6.05 -13.91 -8.44
C VAL A 148 -4.89 -14.16 -7.48
N ARG A 149 -5.19 -14.46 -6.21
CA ARG A 149 -4.19 -14.83 -5.19
C ARG A 149 -3.42 -16.10 -5.57
N LYS A 150 -4.10 -17.14 -6.06
CA LYS A 150 -3.46 -18.38 -6.56
C LYS A 150 -2.45 -18.05 -7.66
N TRP A 151 -2.87 -17.28 -8.67
CA TRP A 151 -2.01 -16.93 -9.80
C TRP A 151 -0.78 -16.11 -9.39
N LEU A 152 -0.93 -15.15 -8.47
CA LEU A 152 0.18 -14.36 -7.93
C LEU A 152 1.21 -15.24 -7.18
N LEU A 153 0.74 -16.23 -6.42
CA LEU A 153 1.62 -17.19 -5.72
C LEU A 153 2.37 -18.11 -6.71
N GLU A 154 1.72 -18.58 -7.77
CA GLU A 154 2.33 -19.41 -8.82
C GLU A 154 3.37 -18.63 -9.65
N HIS A 155 3.07 -17.35 -9.94
CA HIS A 155 3.99 -16.43 -10.59
C HIS A 155 5.24 -16.17 -9.72
N GLN A 156 5.06 -15.82 -8.44
CA GLN A 156 6.17 -15.61 -7.50
C GLN A 156 7.03 -16.88 -7.37
N ALA A 157 6.39 -18.03 -7.20
CA ALA A 157 7.05 -19.34 -7.13
C ALA A 157 7.92 -19.67 -8.37
N THR A 158 7.53 -19.19 -9.55
CA THR A 158 8.32 -19.31 -10.79
C THR A 158 9.54 -18.39 -10.76
N ILE A 159 9.39 -17.15 -10.28
CA ILE A 159 10.49 -16.20 -10.16
C ILE A 159 11.49 -16.66 -9.10
N ASP A 160 11.05 -17.21 -7.97
CA ASP A 160 11.94 -17.75 -6.93
C ASP A 160 12.80 -18.89 -7.47
N ALA A 161 12.21 -19.82 -8.23
CA ALA A 161 12.93 -20.92 -8.88
C ALA A 161 13.92 -20.43 -9.95
N ALA A 162 13.57 -19.39 -10.71
CA ALA A 162 14.49 -18.72 -11.63
C ALA A 162 15.64 -18.04 -10.86
N GLY A 163 15.32 -17.36 -9.76
CA GLY A 163 16.26 -16.62 -8.93
C GLY A 163 17.30 -17.52 -8.24
N GLU A 164 16.86 -18.67 -7.71
CA GLU A 164 17.73 -19.69 -7.13
C GLU A 164 18.71 -20.28 -8.15
N ARG A 165 18.25 -20.46 -9.39
CA ARG A 165 19.03 -21.10 -10.44
C ARG A 165 19.96 -20.16 -11.20
N PHE A 166 19.53 -18.93 -11.46
CA PHE A 166 20.20 -17.99 -12.35
C PHE A 166 20.79 -16.76 -11.64
N GLY A 167 20.52 -16.58 -10.34
CA GLY A 167 20.86 -15.36 -9.60
C GLY A 167 19.75 -14.31 -9.70
N THR A 168 20.01 -13.07 -9.28
CA THR A 168 19.01 -12.00 -9.24
C THR A 168 18.26 -11.87 -10.58
N PRO A 169 16.95 -12.14 -10.62
CA PRO A 169 16.16 -11.97 -11.84
C PRO A 169 15.82 -10.49 -12.04
N LEU A 170 15.49 -10.12 -13.28
CA LEU A 170 14.80 -8.86 -13.57
C LEU A 170 13.29 -9.14 -13.59
N PRO A 171 12.55 -8.79 -12.53
CA PRO A 171 11.13 -9.13 -12.45
C PRO A 171 10.30 -8.24 -13.38
N PHE A 172 9.22 -8.83 -13.91
CA PHE A 172 8.18 -8.13 -14.65
C PHE A 172 6.91 -8.06 -13.80
N ARG A 173 6.03 -7.09 -14.08
CA ARG A 173 4.69 -7.07 -13.45
C ARG A 173 3.95 -8.36 -13.83
N PHE A 174 3.11 -8.86 -12.92
CA PHE A 174 2.11 -9.87 -13.28
C PHE A 174 1.28 -9.38 -14.49
N ASP A 175 0.78 -10.32 -15.30
CA ASP A 175 0.09 -10.05 -16.58
C ASP A 175 0.93 -9.35 -17.67
N THR A 176 2.27 -9.38 -17.58
CA THR A 176 3.14 -8.98 -18.71
C THR A 176 3.08 -10.02 -19.84
N ILE A 177 2.11 -9.88 -20.75
CA ILE A 177 1.87 -10.83 -21.86
C ILE A 177 2.46 -10.28 -23.18
N LEU A 178 3.27 -11.10 -23.86
CA LEU A 178 3.76 -10.83 -25.21
C LEU A 178 2.97 -11.64 -26.25
N THR A 179 2.16 -10.98 -27.08
CA THR A 179 1.43 -11.65 -28.17
C THR A 179 2.38 -12.18 -29.24
N GLY A 180 2.54 -13.50 -29.31
CA GLY A 180 3.36 -14.17 -30.33
C GLY A 180 3.72 -15.59 -29.93
N ASP A 181 4.79 -16.10 -30.53
CA ASP A 181 5.48 -17.33 -30.12
C ASP A 181 6.88 -17.00 -29.55
N ASP A 182 7.61 -18.05 -29.20
CA ASP A 182 9.04 -18.02 -28.85
C ASP A 182 9.91 -17.12 -29.75
N GLU A 183 9.64 -17.04 -31.06
CA GLU A 183 10.46 -16.22 -31.96
C GLU A 183 10.18 -14.73 -31.74
N ARG A 184 8.94 -14.35 -31.42
CA ARG A 184 8.62 -12.98 -30.99
C ARG A 184 9.33 -12.62 -29.68
N VAL A 185 9.46 -13.56 -28.74
CA VAL A 185 10.24 -13.36 -27.52
C VAL A 185 11.73 -13.18 -27.84
N ARG A 186 12.31 -13.97 -28.76
CA ARG A 186 13.70 -13.79 -29.23
C ARG A 186 13.93 -12.46 -29.95
N GLU A 187 12.97 -12.00 -30.77
CA GLU A 187 13.03 -10.67 -31.39
C GLU A 187 13.09 -9.57 -30.33
N TRP A 188 12.16 -9.60 -29.36
CA TRP A 188 12.08 -8.61 -28.27
C TRP A 188 13.34 -8.62 -27.39
N LEU A 189 13.87 -9.80 -27.03
CA LEU A 189 15.14 -9.93 -26.31
C LEU A 189 16.30 -9.29 -27.08
N THR A 190 16.33 -9.43 -28.42
CA THR A 190 17.36 -8.81 -29.28
C THR A 190 17.19 -7.29 -29.33
N GLU A 191 15.95 -6.81 -29.42
CA GLU A 191 15.61 -5.38 -29.49
C GLU A 191 15.98 -4.63 -28.20
N LYS A 192 15.64 -5.20 -27.04
CA LYS A 192 15.89 -4.60 -25.72
C LYS A 192 17.22 -5.06 -25.08
N ALA A 193 18.06 -5.83 -25.80
CA ALA A 193 19.24 -6.52 -25.26
C ALA A 193 20.18 -5.62 -24.42
N GLY A 194 20.51 -4.43 -24.94
CA GLY A 194 21.40 -3.49 -24.27
C GLY A 194 20.82 -2.93 -22.97
N THR A 195 19.51 -2.70 -22.92
CA THR A 195 18.79 -2.23 -21.73
C THR A 195 18.69 -3.35 -20.70
N LEU A 196 18.26 -4.54 -21.12
CA LEU A 196 18.10 -5.71 -20.25
C LEU A 196 19.43 -6.13 -19.61
N SER A 197 20.51 -6.20 -20.40
CA SER A 197 21.83 -6.54 -19.87
C SER A 197 22.32 -5.51 -18.85
N ALA A 198 22.13 -4.21 -19.11
CA ALA A 198 22.57 -3.17 -18.19
C ALA A 198 21.86 -3.24 -16.83
N HIS A 199 20.55 -3.51 -16.80
CA HIS A 199 19.81 -3.67 -15.54
C HIS A 199 20.10 -4.99 -14.83
N LEU A 200 20.33 -6.09 -15.56
CA LEU A 200 20.78 -7.35 -14.96
C LEU A 200 22.18 -7.20 -14.32
N ASP A 201 23.12 -6.53 -14.99
CA ASP A 201 24.45 -6.22 -14.44
C ASP A 201 24.37 -5.28 -13.21
N GLU A 202 23.42 -4.36 -13.20
CA GLU A 202 23.16 -3.46 -12.07
C GLU A 202 22.60 -4.19 -10.86
N LEU A 203 21.65 -5.11 -11.05
CA LEU A 203 20.95 -5.81 -9.97
C LEU A 203 21.68 -7.09 -9.52
N ALA A 204 22.65 -7.59 -10.29
CA ALA A 204 23.35 -8.86 -10.05
C ALA A 204 23.81 -9.04 -8.59
N GLY A 205 23.33 -10.10 -7.94
CA GLY A 205 23.67 -10.48 -6.56
C GLY A 205 22.95 -9.67 -5.47
N HIS A 206 22.18 -8.65 -5.85
CA HIS A 206 21.38 -7.84 -4.93
C HIS A 206 19.92 -8.29 -4.97
N TRP A 207 19.23 -8.09 -3.87
CA TRP A 207 17.82 -8.43 -3.69
C TRP A 207 17.11 -7.28 -3.00
N GLU A 208 15.79 -7.21 -3.16
CA GLU A 208 14.97 -6.21 -2.49
C GLU A 208 14.52 -6.73 -1.13
N TYR A 209 14.69 -5.89 -0.11
CA TYR A 209 14.11 -6.10 1.21
C TYR A 209 13.15 -4.95 1.48
N ARG A 210 11.96 -5.25 2.00
CA ARG A 210 10.96 -4.25 2.36
C ARG A 210 10.89 -4.16 3.87
N ILE A 211 10.98 -2.93 4.36
CA ILE A 211 10.97 -2.59 5.77
C ILE A 211 9.80 -1.64 5.99
N GLU A 212 8.91 -2.05 6.88
CA GLU A 212 7.83 -1.21 7.38
C GLU A 212 8.00 -1.06 8.89
N VAL A 213 7.86 0.18 9.37
CA VAL A 213 7.86 0.51 10.80
C VAL A 213 6.50 1.12 11.13
N ALA A 214 5.79 0.52 12.07
CA ALA A 214 4.55 1.05 12.65
C ALA A 214 4.80 1.43 14.11
N GLU A 215 4.02 2.37 14.64
CA GLU A 215 4.02 2.70 16.06
C GLU A 215 2.58 2.88 16.54
N ASP A 216 2.31 2.42 17.76
CA ASP A 216 1.05 2.64 18.47
C ASP A 216 0.73 4.13 18.62
N ASP A 217 -0.50 4.51 18.26
CA ASP A 217 -0.97 5.91 18.27
C ASP A 217 -0.89 6.60 19.64
N ALA A 218 -1.09 5.87 20.74
CA ALA A 218 -0.97 6.44 22.08
C ALA A 218 0.50 6.75 22.42
N THR A 219 1.41 5.86 22.04
CA THR A 219 2.86 6.05 22.21
C THR A 219 3.39 7.21 21.36
N LEU A 220 2.90 7.33 20.13
CA LEU A 220 3.16 8.48 19.25
C LEU A 220 2.73 9.80 19.91
N ASP A 221 1.47 9.90 20.35
CA ASP A 221 0.94 11.12 20.95
C ASP A 221 1.59 11.45 22.31
N GLU A 222 2.00 10.45 23.10
CA GLU A 222 2.82 10.67 24.31
C GLU A 222 4.17 11.33 23.99
N GLY A 223 4.80 10.99 22.86
CA GLY A 223 6.00 11.68 22.36
C GLY A 223 5.74 13.13 21.94
N LEU A 224 4.60 13.38 21.29
CA LEU A 224 4.20 14.70 20.80
C LEU A 224 3.68 15.64 21.89
N ALA A 225 3.25 15.12 23.04
CA ALA A 225 2.77 15.89 24.20
C ALA A 225 3.81 16.85 24.82
N SER A 226 5.05 16.85 24.31
CA SER A 226 6.10 17.81 24.66
C SER A 226 6.08 19.12 23.85
N ASP A 227 5.20 19.25 22.84
CA ASP A 227 5.04 20.48 22.05
C ASP A 227 4.34 21.60 22.84
N ASP A 228 5.02 22.75 22.98
CA ASP A 228 4.53 23.92 23.72
C ASP A 228 3.20 24.48 23.18
N ARG A 229 2.89 24.31 21.88
CA ARG A 229 1.67 24.83 21.24
C ARG A 229 0.47 23.92 21.52
N LEU A 230 0.65 22.60 21.51
CA LEU A 230 -0.39 21.66 21.97
C LEU A 230 -0.77 21.93 23.43
N ALA A 231 0.21 22.20 24.29
CA ALA A 231 -0.04 22.55 25.69
C ALA A 231 -0.81 23.88 25.85
N ASP A 232 -0.42 24.95 25.14
CA ASP A 232 -1.15 26.24 25.15
C ASP A 232 -2.61 26.08 24.66
N LEU A 233 -2.81 25.30 23.60
CA LEU A 233 -4.14 25.04 23.06
C LEU A 233 -5.01 24.26 24.07
N ALA A 234 -4.47 23.22 24.71
CA ALA A 234 -5.20 22.46 25.74
C ALA A 234 -5.62 23.32 26.94
N ASP A 235 -4.72 24.16 27.47
CA ASP A 235 -5.01 25.10 28.57
C ASP A 235 -6.11 26.13 28.17
N ARG A 236 -6.12 26.54 26.89
CA ARG A 236 -7.12 27.49 26.36
C ARG A 236 -8.47 26.82 26.13
N ILE A 237 -8.50 25.57 25.66
CA ILE A 237 -9.74 24.76 25.48
C ILE A 237 -10.47 24.61 26.83
N GLU A 238 -9.77 24.28 27.93
CA GLU A 238 -10.38 24.11 29.27
C GLU A 238 -11.15 25.35 29.75
N THR A 239 -10.75 26.55 29.29
CA THR A 239 -11.29 27.83 29.77
C THR A 239 -12.15 28.58 28.76
N ALA A 240 -12.32 28.04 27.55
CA ALA A 240 -13.07 28.63 26.45
C ALA A 240 -14.60 28.47 26.59
N GLY A 241 -15.35 29.26 25.81
CA GLY A 241 -16.76 28.95 25.52
C GLY A 241 -16.87 27.81 24.51
N GLU A 242 -18.04 27.19 24.39
CA GLU A 242 -18.29 25.99 23.56
C GLU A 242 -17.83 26.18 22.10
N GLY A 243 -18.19 27.32 21.48
CA GLY A 243 -17.77 27.59 20.10
C GLY A 243 -16.29 27.93 19.97
N THR A 244 -15.75 28.68 20.93
CA THR A 244 -14.32 28.99 20.95
C THR A 244 -13.48 27.73 21.20
N ALA A 245 -13.96 26.80 22.03
CA ALA A 245 -13.31 25.53 22.34
C ALA A 245 -13.19 24.67 21.08
N HIS A 246 -14.28 24.46 20.33
CA HIS A 246 -14.26 23.72 19.06
C HIS A 246 -13.20 24.27 18.09
N LEU A 247 -13.14 25.59 17.86
CA LEU A 247 -12.11 26.18 16.98
C LEU A 247 -10.67 25.97 17.50
N LEU A 248 -10.47 25.85 18.82
CA LEU A 248 -9.17 25.55 19.42
C LEU A 248 -8.85 24.05 19.39
N GLU A 249 -9.86 23.19 19.47
CA GLU A 249 -9.77 21.74 19.28
C GLU A 249 -9.34 21.45 17.82
N THR A 250 -10.00 22.06 16.82
CA THR A 250 -9.55 22.00 15.42
C THR A 250 -8.10 22.48 15.25
N GLN A 251 -7.67 23.54 15.95
CA GLN A 251 -6.26 23.98 15.94
C GLN A 251 -5.31 22.96 16.59
N TYR A 252 -5.75 22.29 17.66
CA TYR A 252 -4.98 21.27 18.37
C TYR A 252 -4.78 20.04 17.48
N GLU A 253 -5.83 19.58 16.81
CA GLU A 253 -5.78 18.44 15.91
C GLU A 253 -4.93 18.71 14.67
N GLN A 254 -5.13 19.87 14.01
CA GLN A 254 -4.25 20.30 12.92
C GLN A 254 -2.77 20.34 13.34
N ARG A 255 -2.47 20.79 14.56
CA ARG A 255 -1.08 20.78 15.08
C ARG A 255 -0.58 19.37 15.42
N ARG A 256 -1.43 18.50 15.96
CA ARG A 256 -1.09 17.08 16.22
C ARG A 256 -0.75 16.37 14.89
N ASP A 257 -1.52 16.62 13.85
CA ASP A 257 -1.33 15.96 12.55
C ASP A 257 -0.12 16.50 11.79
N GLU A 258 0.15 17.82 11.86
CA GLU A 258 1.43 18.42 11.46
C GLU A 258 2.61 17.68 12.11
N LEU A 259 2.56 17.51 13.44
CA LEU A 259 3.61 16.86 14.22
C LEU A 259 3.76 15.37 13.92
N ARG A 260 2.65 14.63 13.77
CA ARG A 260 2.64 13.23 13.32
C ARG A 260 3.27 13.08 11.94
N HIS A 261 2.98 14.00 11.01
CA HIS A 261 3.60 14.03 9.68
C HIS A 261 5.10 14.37 9.74
N GLU A 262 5.51 15.36 10.53
CA GLU A 262 6.91 15.72 10.77
C GLU A 262 7.69 14.53 11.34
N ARG A 263 7.14 13.85 12.36
CA ARG A 263 7.76 12.67 13.01
C ARG A 263 7.89 11.48 12.05
N ARG A 264 6.87 11.23 11.22
CA ARG A 264 6.91 10.20 10.16
C ARG A 264 8.04 10.48 9.14
N ALA A 265 8.15 11.73 8.70
CA ALA A 265 9.18 12.15 7.75
C ALA A 265 10.59 12.17 8.36
N GLU A 266 10.70 12.37 9.68
CA GLU A 266 11.94 12.18 10.44
C GLU A 266 12.32 10.71 10.52
N ARG A 267 11.45 9.84 11.05
CA ARG A 267 11.75 8.41 11.22
C ARG A 267 12.07 7.71 9.90
N THR A 268 11.37 8.05 8.80
CA THR A 268 11.67 7.50 7.48
C THR A 268 13.11 7.82 7.03
N ARG A 269 13.57 9.06 7.27
CA ARG A 269 14.93 9.51 6.96
C ARG A 269 15.97 8.87 7.89
N GLU A 270 15.71 8.84 9.20
CA GLU A 270 16.60 8.20 10.18
C GLU A 270 16.81 6.71 9.84
N LEU A 271 15.74 6.02 9.43
CA LEU A 271 15.80 4.64 8.96
C LEU A 271 16.62 4.51 7.67
N ALA A 272 16.38 5.38 6.68
CA ALA A 272 17.13 5.36 5.42
C ALA A 272 18.63 5.61 5.64
N GLU A 273 19.00 6.64 6.40
CA GLU A 273 20.40 6.99 6.73
C GLU A 273 21.14 5.85 7.46
N ARG A 274 20.44 5.06 8.29
CA ARG A 274 21.01 3.87 8.95
C ARG A 274 21.21 2.68 8.02
N LEU A 275 20.38 2.55 6.99
CA LEU A 275 20.42 1.43 6.03
C LEU A 275 21.31 1.69 4.83
N GLU A 276 21.54 2.96 4.44
CA GLU A 276 22.45 3.38 3.36
C GLU A 276 23.82 2.65 3.36
N PRO A 277 24.53 2.47 4.50
CA PRO A 277 25.83 1.80 4.51
C PRO A 277 25.80 0.30 4.25
N LEU A 278 24.63 -0.34 4.40
CA LEU A 278 24.41 -1.78 4.24
C LEU A 278 23.80 -2.14 2.87
N ALA A 279 23.31 -1.13 2.16
CA ALA A 279 22.60 -1.26 0.90
C ALA A 279 23.44 -0.76 -0.29
N ARG A 280 23.03 -1.15 -1.49
CA ARG A 280 23.43 -0.50 -2.75
C ARG A 280 22.58 0.74 -3.00
N GLU A 281 21.29 0.65 -2.71
CA GLU A 281 20.32 1.72 -2.90
C GLU A 281 19.17 1.58 -1.89
N VAL A 282 18.65 2.70 -1.42
CA VAL A 282 17.51 2.78 -0.50
C VAL A 282 16.46 3.68 -1.15
N ARG A 283 15.20 3.22 -1.18
CA ARG A 283 14.05 3.98 -1.70
C ARG A 283 13.00 4.13 -0.62
N GLU A 284 12.77 5.37 -0.21
CA GLU A 284 11.62 5.75 0.61
C GLU A 284 10.32 5.50 -0.17
N LEU A 285 9.37 4.80 0.43
CA LEU A 285 8.04 4.59 -0.13
C LEU A 285 7.04 5.47 0.61
N SER A 286 6.22 6.23 -0.13
CA SER A 286 5.12 6.97 0.47
C SER A 286 4.15 6.00 1.14
N PRO A 287 3.72 6.23 2.40
CA PRO A 287 2.77 5.35 3.09
C PRO A 287 1.44 5.26 2.33
N GLU A 288 1.04 6.33 1.65
CA GLU A 288 -0.18 6.44 0.82
C GLU A 288 -0.10 5.61 -0.49
N ARG A 289 1.06 5.03 -0.81
CA ARG A 289 1.32 4.25 -2.04
C ARG A 289 1.53 2.76 -1.76
N THR A 290 0.66 2.16 -0.96
CA THR A 290 0.26 0.77 -1.27
C THR A 290 -0.42 0.80 -2.63
N THR A 291 0.19 0.14 -3.61
CA THR A 291 -0.41 -0.06 -4.92
C THR A 291 -1.69 -0.88 -4.74
N THR A 292 -2.84 -0.23 -4.86
CA THR A 292 -4.01 -0.92 -5.41
C THR A 292 -3.58 -1.58 -6.71
N LEU A 293 -4.14 -2.76 -6.98
CA LEU A 293 -4.04 -3.36 -8.31
C LEU A 293 -4.45 -2.31 -9.35
N ASP A 294 -3.75 -2.30 -10.48
CA ASP A 294 -3.78 -1.26 -11.50
C ASP A 294 -5.16 -1.21 -12.17
N ASP A 295 -6.09 -0.42 -11.62
CA ASP A 295 -7.39 -0.15 -12.24
C ASP A 295 -7.19 0.63 -13.54
N GLY A 296 -7.02 -0.13 -14.61
CA GLY A 296 -6.63 0.34 -15.92
C GLY A 296 -7.57 1.38 -16.52
N ASP A 297 -6.98 2.30 -17.27
CA ASP A 297 -7.68 3.38 -17.96
C ASP A 297 -8.76 2.87 -18.93
N SER A 298 -10.01 3.14 -18.57
CA SER A 298 -11.14 3.45 -19.46
C SER A 298 -11.34 2.66 -20.78
N ILE A 299 -12.30 1.71 -20.76
CA ILE A 299 -13.25 1.38 -21.88
C ILE A 299 -12.68 0.55 -23.07
N PRO A 300 -13.43 -0.38 -23.75
CA PRO A 300 -14.84 -0.79 -23.63
C PRO A 300 -15.12 -2.30 -23.43
N ALA A 301 -16.30 -2.60 -22.87
CA ALA A 301 -16.88 -3.95 -22.80
C ALA A 301 -17.31 -4.56 -24.16
N GLY A 302 -17.30 -5.91 -24.26
CA GLY A 302 -17.98 -6.62 -25.36
C GLY A 302 -17.92 -8.16 -25.35
N ALA A 303 -19.07 -8.80 -25.04
CA ALA A 303 -19.43 -10.22 -25.25
C ALA A 303 -18.68 -11.28 -24.39
N SER A 304 -19.24 -12.44 -24.00
CA SER A 304 -20.62 -13.01 -23.97
C SER A 304 -20.55 -14.41 -23.32
N ASP A 305 -21.55 -15.02 -22.66
CA ASP A 305 -22.99 -14.74 -22.49
C ASP A 305 -23.54 -15.57 -21.26
N ARG A 306 -24.85 -15.48 -20.98
CA ARG A 306 -25.82 -16.39 -20.25
C ARG A 306 -25.29 -17.66 -19.52
N GLU A 307 -25.84 -18.11 -18.37
CA GLU A 307 -27.26 -18.38 -18.06
C GLU A 307 -27.63 -18.32 -16.54
N ASP A 308 -28.72 -17.61 -16.23
CA ASP A 308 -29.92 -18.04 -15.46
C ASP A 308 -29.81 -19.04 -14.27
N SER A 309 -30.09 -18.60 -13.03
CA SER A 309 -31.04 -19.31 -12.11
C SER A 309 -31.30 -18.61 -10.76
N THR A 310 -32.58 -18.30 -10.55
CA THR A 310 -33.35 -18.02 -9.33
C THR A 310 -32.77 -18.27 -7.90
N ALA A 311 -32.82 -17.20 -7.10
CA ALA A 311 -33.44 -17.07 -5.77
C ALA A 311 -33.30 -18.17 -4.69
N ALA A 312 -32.63 -17.81 -3.57
CA ALA A 312 -32.98 -18.29 -2.23
C ALA A 312 -32.67 -17.24 -1.13
N ARG A 313 -33.69 -16.89 -0.31
CA ARG A 313 -33.51 -16.08 0.90
C ARG A 313 -32.88 -16.93 2.01
N SER A 314 -32.00 -16.33 2.83
CA SER A 314 -31.58 -16.91 4.11
C SER A 314 -31.41 -15.84 5.20
N GLU A 315 -32.45 -15.66 6.02
CA GLU A 315 -32.41 -14.85 7.23
C GLU A 315 -31.79 -15.63 8.40
N ARG A 316 -30.53 -15.32 8.76
CA ARG A 316 -29.83 -15.48 10.07
C ARG A 316 -28.31 -15.31 9.83
N ASN A 317 -27.51 -14.75 10.72
CA ASN A 317 -27.69 -14.61 12.18
C ASN A 317 -27.09 -13.28 12.70
N ARG A 318 -27.75 -12.60 13.63
CA ARG A 318 -27.20 -11.45 14.39
C ARG A 318 -26.89 -11.90 15.82
N GLU A 319 -25.63 -12.20 16.11
CA GLU A 319 -25.06 -12.38 17.46
C GLU A 319 -23.63 -11.84 17.36
N ASP A 320 -23.40 -10.59 17.78
CA ASP A 320 -22.92 -10.20 19.12
C ASP A 320 -21.41 -10.45 19.31
N SER A 321 -20.61 -9.42 18.99
CA SER A 321 -19.19 -9.31 19.31
C SER A 321 -18.93 -7.99 20.02
N THR A 322 -19.54 -7.82 21.20
CA THR A 322 -19.26 -6.69 22.10
C THR A 322 -17.96 -6.93 22.89
N ALA A 323 -16.81 -6.91 22.18
CA ALA A 323 -15.47 -6.90 22.76
C ALA A 323 -14.42 -6.46 21.73
N GLY A 324 -14.30 -5.16 21.49
CA GLY A 324 -13.09 -4.60 20.87
C GLY A 324 -11.99 -4.48 21.93
N ASP A 325 -10.95 -5.31 21.82
CA ASP A 325 -9.78 -5.21 22.70
C ASP A 325 -9.03 -3.91 22.43
N GLY A 326 -8.61 -3.22 23.49
CA GLY A 326 -7.86 -1.96 23.41
C GLY A 326 -6.40 -2.13 23.00
N HIS A 327 -6.16 -2.65 21.80
CA HIS A 327 -4.94 -2.35 21.07
C HIS A 327 -5.18 -0.98 20.40
N GLY A 328 -4.29 -0.01 20.64
CA GLY A 328 -4.29 1.21 19.84
C GLY A 328 -4.04 0.83 18.38
N SER A 329 -4.66 1.56 17.45
CA SER A 329 -4.34 1.36 16.03
C SER A 329 -2.87 1.73 15.82
N ALA A 330 -2.08 0.79 15.31
CA ALA A 330 -0.67 1.03 15.04
C ALA A 330 -0.53 1.69 13.66
N THR A 331 -0.14 2.96 13.64
CA THR A 331 -0.03 3.73 12.41
C THR A 331 1.35 3.56 11.78
N THR A 332 1.42 3.30 10.47
CA THR A 332 2.68 3.24 9.72
C THR A 332 3.46 4.56 9.79
N GLN A 333 4.71 4.47 10.26
CA GLN A 333 5.66 5.57 10.48
C GLN A 333 6.83 5.59 9.49
N ALA A 334 7.15 4.48 8.84
CA ALA A 334 8.09 4.44 7.72
C ALA A 334 7.82 3.24 6.81
N ARG A 335 8.04 3.41 5.50
CA ARG A 335 8.16 2.31 4.54
C ARG A 335 9.37 2.55 3.64
N VAL A 336 10.24 1.56 3.55
CA VAL A 336 11.51 1.65 2.82
C VAL A 336 11.77 0.35 2.07
N SER A 337 12.05 0.44 0.77
CA SER A 337 12.64 -0.65 -0.01
C SER A 337 14.15 -0.49 -0.05
N VAL A 338 14.87 -1.60 0.14
CA VAL A 338 16.34 -1.65 0.23
C VAL A 338 16.87 -2.65 -0.80
N LEU A 339 17.74 -2.21 -1.70
CA LEU A 339 18.47 -3.09 -2.61
C LEU A 339 19.80 -3.46 -1.97
N ALA A 340 19.93 -4.69 -1.46
CA ALA A 340 21.12 -5.14 -0.74
C ALA A 340 21.58 -6.54 -1.18
N HIS A 341 22.87 -6.84 -1.01
CA HIS A 341 23.39 -8.18 -1.26
C HIS A 341 22.85 -9.17 -0.22
N GLU A 342 22.66 -10.44 -0.58
CA GLU A 342 22.07 -11.47 0.32
C GLU A 342 22.78 -11.57 1.69
N SER A 343 24.10 -11.34 1.71
CA SER A 343 24.94 -11.39 2.91
C SER A 343 24.82 -10.16 3.82
N ALA A 344 24.03 -9.15 3.45
CA ALA A 344 23.76 -7.98 4.27
C ALA A 344 22.47 -8.12 5.10
N ALA A 345 21.65 -9.16 4.84
CA ALA A 345 20.37 -9.38 5.51
C ALA A 345 20.49 -9.42 7.04
N ASP A 346 21.48 -10.14 7.58
CA ASP A 346 21.72 -10.23 9.02
C ASP A 346 22.08 -8.86 9.62
N ALA A 347 22.94 -8.08 8.95
CA ALA A 347 23.35 -6.76 9.41
C ALA A 347 22.22 -5.72 9.34
N ILE A 348 21.34 -5.83 8.34
CA ILE A 348 20.10 -5.04 8.26
C ILE A 348 19.19 -5.42 9.43
N GLY A 349 19.03 -6.72 9.72
CA GLY A 349 18.31 -7.20 10.89
C GLY A 349 18.83 -6.63 12.21
N GLU A 350 20.17 -6.62 12.42
CA GLU A 350 20.80 -6.04 13.63
C GLU A 350 20.50 -4.53 13.79
N GLU A 351 20.44 -3.75 12.70
CA GLU A 351 20.01 -2.35 12.76
C GLU A 351 18.51 -2.22 13.09
N LEU A 352 17.67 -3.09 12.53
CA LEU A 352 16.22 -3.07 12.75
C LEU A 352 15.83 -3.55 14.15
N ASP A 353 16.55 -4.48 14.76
CA ASP A 353 16.37 -4.91 16.15
C ASP A 353 16.49 -3.73 17.13
N ALA A 354 17.36 -2.75 16.83
CA ALA A 354 17.50 -1.54 17.63
C ALA A 354 16.35 -0.54 17.43
N VAL A 355 15.63 -0.59 16.29
CA VAL A 355 14.37 0.17 16.07
C VAL A 355 13.21 -0.53 16.79
N ALA A 356 13.09 -1.85 16.66
CA ALA A 356 12.07 -2.67 17.31
C ALA A 356 12.20 -2.74 18.85
N ALA A 357 13.30 -2.22 19.41
CA ALA A 357 13.48 -2.05 20.84
C ALA A 357 12.84 -0.75 21.40
N GLU A 358 12.38 0.16 20.54
CA GLU A 358 11.58 1.33 20.95
C GLU A 358 10.20 0.86 21.47
N PRO A 359 9.69 1.40 22.61
CA PRO A 359 8.35 1.10 23.08
C PRO A 359 7.29 1.45 22.02
N GLY A 360 6.24 0.64 21.90
CA GLY A 360 5.13 0.89 20.96
C GLY A 360 5.45 0.65 19.48
N VAL A 361 6.71 0.39 19.11
CA VAL A 361 7.15 0.21 17.72
C VAL A 361 7.12 -1.25 17.29
N GLU A 362 6.54 -1.51 16.11
CA GLU A 362 6.62 -2.79 15.39
C GLU A 362 7.44 -2.60 14.11
N VAL A 363 8.34 -3.55 13.81
CA VAL A 363 9.13 -3.56 12.56
C VAL A 363 8.83 -4.84 11.79
N ARG A 364 8.36 -4.68 10.55
CA ARG A 364 8.14 -5.75 9.59
C ARG A 364 9.25 -5.73 8.55
N PHE A 365 10.08 -6.76 8.53
CA PHE A 365 11.21 -6.94 7.62
C PHE A 365 10.96 -8.15 6.73
N THR A 366 10.87 -7.95 5.41
CA THR A 366 10.56 -9.03 4.45
C THR A 366 11.54 -9.06 3.28
N GLY A 367 11.82 -10.26 2.78
CA GLY A 367 12.72 -10.52 1.65
C GLY A 367 13.52 -11.81 1.89
N PRO A 368 14.52 -12.11 1.04
CA PRO A 368 14.89 -11.39 -0.18
C PRO A 368 13.82 -11.53 -1.28
N TRP A 369 13.37 -10.41 -1.83
CA TRP A 369 12.45 -10.33 -2.96
C TRP A 369 13.19 -10.06 -4.27
N PRO A 370 12.64 -10.50 -5.43
CA PRO A 370 12.99 -9.93 -6.72
C PRO A 370 12.89 -8.39 -6.67
N PRO A 371 13.82 -7.64 -7.30
CA PRO A 371 13.94 -6.20 -7.11
C PRO A 371 12.90 -5.36 -7.88
N TYR A 372 11.61 -5.59 -7.63
CA TYR A 372 10.47 -4.92 -8.27
C TYR A 372 10.51 -3.39 -8.15
N THR A 373 10.85 -2.86 -6.97
CA THR A 373 10.92 -1.42 -6.71
C THR A 373 12.08 -0.77 -7.47
N PHE A 374 13.12 -1.54 -7.82
CA PHE A 374 14.36 -1.07 -8.46
C PHE A 374 14.44 -1.39 -9.96
N ALA A 375 13.65 -2.35 -10.44
CA ALA A 375 13.50 -2.66 -11.85
C ALA A 375 12.95 -1.45 -12.64
N PRO A 376 13.34 -1.29 -13.91
CA PRO A 376 12.76 -0.28 -14.78
C PRO A 376 11.31 -0.64 -15.14
N THR A 377 10.46 0.35 -15.40
CA THR A 377 9.19 0.09 -16.08
C THR A 377 9.44 -0.09 -17.58
N PHE A 378 8.90 -1.17 -18.16
CA PHE A 378 8.97 -1.48 -19.59
C PHE A 378 7.69 -1.04 -20.29
N ASP A 379 7.35 0.23 -20.14
CA ASP A 379 6.25 0.84 -20.89
C ASP A 379 6.76 1.17 -22.32
N GLU A 380 6.18 0.48 -23.32
CA GLU A 380 6.49 0.52 -24.79
C GLU A 380 7.81 -0.14 -25.25
#